data_AF-X8GS92-F1
#
_entry.id   AF-X8GS92-F1
#
_cell.length_a   1.000
_cell.length_b   1.000
_cell.length_c   1.000
_cell.angle_alpha   90.00
_cell.angle_beta   90.00
_cell.angle_gamma   90.00
#
_symmetry.space_group_name_H-M   'P 1'
#
loop_
_entity.id
_entity.type
_entity.pdbx_description
1 polymer ?
#
loop_
_entity_poly.entity_id
_entity_poly.type
_entity_poly.pdbx_seq_one_letter_code
_entity_poly.pdbx_strand_id
1 'polypeptide(L)' 'MLKNNIEMDVKMKCIEQSLTQAKLAENIGITPSYVNKIVRKKEHVISKTFLAMMEELGYDVRITYEKCK' A
#
# COMPACT_ATOMS: atom_id res chain seq x y z
N MET A 1 1.70 7.84 -13.70
CA MET A 1 2.33 7.82 -12.34
C MET A 1 1.38 7.31 -11.25
N LEU A 2 1.89 6.82 -10.10
CA LEU A 2 1.07 6.45 -8.92
C LEU A 2 0.78 7.68 -8.04
N LYS A 3 -0.50 8.05 -7.89
CA LYS A 3 -0.94 9.22 -7.11
C LYS A 3 -0.97 8.98 -5.59
N ASN A 4 -1.10 7.73 -5.15
CA ASN A 4 -1.22 7.42 -3.73
C ASN A 4 0.08 7.67 -2.94
N ASN A 5 -0.12 8.06 -1.69
CA ASN A 5 0.91 7.94 -0.66
C ASN A 5 0.61 6.69 0.17
N ILE A 6 1.07 5.54 -0.34
CA ILE A 6 0.90 4.22 0.28
C ILE A 6 1.27 4.22 1.76
N GLU A 7 2.33 4.96 2.13
CA GLU A 7 2.75 5.03 3.52
C GLU A 7 1.68 5.67 4.41
N MET A 8 1.13 6.81 3.99
CA MET A 8 0.06 7.46 4.74
C MET A 8 -1.24 6.66 4.69
N ASP A 9 -1.57 6.07 3.54
CA ASP A 9 -2.79 5.28 3.37
C ASP A 9 -2.83 4.12 4.38
N VAL A 10 -1.74 3.34 4.48
CA VAL A 10 -1.67 2.22 5.45
C VAL A 10 -1.73 2.70 6.89
N LYS A 11 -1.05 3.81 7.23
CA LYS A 11 -1.08 4.39 8.58
C LYS A 11 -2.48 4.85 8.96
N MET A 12 -3.17 5.55 8.06
CA MET A 12 -4.55 6.01 8.28
C MET A 12 -5.50 4.83 8.48
N LYS A 13 -5.37 3.75 7.68
CA LYS A 13 -6.19 2.54 7.87
C LYS A 13 -5.92 1.81 9.18
N CYS A 14 -4.67 1.78 9.64
CA CYS A 14 -4.34 1.26 10.97
C CYS A 14 -5.06 2.06 12.07
N ILE A 15 -5.04 3.40 11.99
CA ILE A 15 -5.73 4.28 12.95
C ILE A 15 -7.25 4.10 12.90
N GLU A 16 -7.84 4.08 11.70
CA GLU A 16 -9.29 3.86 11.51
C GLU A 16 -9.77 2.53 12.13
N GLN A 17 -8.91 1.51 12.17
CA GLN A 17 -9.22 0.19 12.74
C GLN A 17 -8.75 0.03 14.19
N SER A 18 -8.21 1.09 14.82
CA SER A 18 -7.58 1.01 16.14
C SER A 18 -6.53 -0.11 16.24
N LEU A 19 -5.78 -0.32 15.16
CA LEU A 19 -4.80 -1.39 14.99
C LEU A 19 -3.39 -0.79 14.84
N THR A 20 -2.37 -1.46 15.37
CA THR A 20 -0.98 -1.08 15.12
C THR A 20 -0.42 -1.79 13.89
N GLN A 21 0.59 -1.20 13.22
CA GLN A 21 1.27 -1.89 12.10
C GLN A 21 1.93 -3.21 12.54
N ALA A 22 2.38 -3.29 13.80
CA ALA A 22 2.94 -4.53 14.35
C ALA A 22 1.85 -5.61 14.47
N LYS A 23 0.67 -5.25 14.96
CA LYS A 23 -0.45 -6.19 15.07
C LYS A 23 -1.01 -6.56 13.69
N LEU A 24 -1.02 -5.63 12.74
CA LEU A 24 -1.32 -5.93 11.34
C LEU A 24 -0.36 -6.97 10.77
N ALA A 25 0.95 -6.82 11.01
CA ALA A 25 1.96 -7.77 10.55
C ALA A 25 1.74 -9.18 11.16
N GLU A 26 1.46 -9.22 12.46
CA GLU A 26 1.15 -10.45 13.20
C GLU A 26 -0.09 -11.16 12.61
N ASN A 27 -1.17 -10.41 12.38
CA ASN A 27 -2.43 -10.95 11.86
C ASN A 27 -2.30 -11.56 10.46
N ILE A 28 -1.37 -11.07 9.64
CA ILE A 28 -1.12 -11.58 8.29
C ILE A 28 0.11 -12.51 8.22
N GLY A 29 0.70 -12.87 9.37
CA GLY A 29 1.78 -13.85 9.46
C GLY A 29 3.13 -13.38 8.91
N ILE A 30 3.39 -12.06 8.88
CA ILE A 30 4.65 -11.50 8.37
C ILE A 30 5.36 -10.66 9.43
N THR A 31 6.64 -10.36 9.18
CA THR A 31 7.42 -9.54 10.11
C THR A 31 7.04 -8.06 10.01
N PRO A 32 7.04 -7.29 11.13
CA PRO A 32 6.85 -5.84 11.08
C PRO A 32 7.88 -5.11 10.20
N SER A 33 9.10 -5.64 10.11
CA SER A 33 10.14 -5.13 9.21
C SER A 33 9.74 -5.24 7.75
N TYR A 34 9.06 -6.34 7.36
CA TYR A 34 8.58 -6.53 6.01
C TYR A 34 7.39 -5.61 5.69
N VAL A 35 6.46 -5.38 6.62
CA VAL A 35 5.42 -4.34 6.50
C VAL A 35 6.06 -2.97 6.25
N ASN A 36 7.06 -2.61 7.04
CA ASN A 36 7.76 -1.33 6.90
C ASN A 36 8.44 -1.19 5.52
N LYS A 37 9.05 -2.26 5.00
CA LYS A 37 9.62 -2.27 3.64
C LYS A 37 8.57 -2.02 2.56
N ILE A 38 7.40 -2.64 2.65
CA ILE A 38 6.30 -2.46 1.67
C ILE A 38 5.77 -1.03 1.73
N VAL A 39 5.51 -0.53 2.93
CA VAL A 39 4.94 0.80 3.18
C VAL A 39 5.86 1.91 2.66
N ARG A 40 7.19 1.76 2.82
CA ARG A 40 8.18 2.77 2.38
C ARG A 40 8.55 2.68 0.90
N LYS A 41 8.39 1.52 0.26
CA LYS A 41 8.76 1.31 -1.15
C LYS A 41 7.52 1.02 -1.99
N LYS A 42 7.02 2.05 -2.68
CA LYS A 42 5.86 1.96 -3.60
C LYS A 42 6.00 0.86 -4.66
N GLU A 43 7.23 0.57 -5.08
CA GLU A 43 7.60 -0.45 -6.07
C GLU A 43 7.26 -1.89 -5.64
N HIS A 44 7.05 -2.13 -4.34
CA HIS A 44 6.63 -3.43 -3.82
C HIS A 44 5.11 -3.60 -3.77
N VAL A 45 4.33 -2.52 -3.92
CA VAL A 45 2.86 -2.58 -3.92
C VAL A 45 2.32 -2.66 -5.34
N ILE A 46 2.90 -1.89 -6.26
CA ILE A 46 2.57 -1.96 -7.69
C ILE A 46 3.87 -2.11 -8.47
N SER A 47 3.88 -3.06 -9.41
CA SER A 47 5.01 -3.29 -10.32
C SER A 47 5.33 -2.03 -11.13
N LYS A 48 6.63 -1.73 -11.27
CA LYS A 48 7.10 -0.65 -12.16
C LYS A 48 6.64 -0.85 -13.59
N THR A 49 6.63 -2.09 -14.07
CA THR A 49 6.20 -2.43 -15.43
C THR A 49 4.75 -2.03 -15.65
N PHE A 50 3.88 -2.27 -14.66
CA PHE A 50 2.48 -1.87 -14.76
C PHE A 50 2.31 -0.34 -14.77
N LEU A 51 3.04 0.37 -13.90
CA LEU A 51 3.01 1.84 -13.90
C LEU A 51 3.48 2.43 -15.23
N ALA A 52 4.54 1.87 -15.82
CA ALA A 52 5.04 2.28 -17.13
C ALA A 52 4.01 2.00 -18.24
N MET A 53 3.35 0.84 -18.24
CA MET A 53 2.29 0.54 -19.21
C MET A 53 1.14 1.55 -19.13
N MET A 54 0.69 1.91 -17.92
CA MET A 54 -0.38 2.89 -17.75
C MET A 54 0.06 4.30 -18.19
N GLU A 55 1.31 4.65 -17.94
CA GLU A 55 1.90 5.92 -18.36
C GLU A 55 1.96 6.06 -19.89
N GLU A 56 2.40 5.00 -20.61
CA GLU A 56 2.37 4.97 -22.08
C GLU A 56 0.95 5.09 -22.65
N LEU A 57 -0.05 4.58 -21.93
CA LEU A 57 -1.46 4.72 -22.29
C LEU A 57 -2.05 6.08 -21.91
N GLY A 58 -1.28 6.97 -21.27
CA GLY A 58 -1.72 8.31 -20.87
C GLY A 58 -2.51 8.35 -19.55
N TYR A 59 -2.41 7.31 -18.72
CA TYR A 59 -3.16 7.18 -17.47
C TYR A 59 -2.28 7.31 -16.22
N ASP A 60 -2.85 7.99 -15.22
CA ASP A 60 -2.37 7.94 -13.85
C ASP A 60 -3.10 6.85 -13.06
N VAL A 61 -2.39 6.24 -12.10
CA VAL A 61 -2.92 5.17 -11.26
C VAL A 61 -3.29 5.70 -9.88
N ARG A 62 -4.50 5.39 -9.43
CA ARG A 62 -4.99 5.63 -8.06
C ARG A 62 -5.58 4.34 -7.48
N ILE A 63 -5.15 3.99 -6.28
CA ILE A 63 -5.68 2.89 -5.48
C ILE A 63 -6.78 3.42 -4.57
N THR A 64 -7.91 2.73 -4.55
CA THR A 64 -9.01 2.95 -3.61
C THR A 64 -9.19 1.71 -2.73
N TYR A 65 -9.56 1.91 -1.47
CA TYR A 65 -9.72 0.84 -0.48
C TYR A 65 -11.19 0.72 -0.10
N GLU A 66 -11.75 -0.49 -0.22
CA GLU A 66 -13.11 -0.80 0.21
C GLU A 66 -13.05 -1.71 1.45
N LYS A 67 -13.99 -1.52 2.39
CA LYS A 67 -14.08 -2.40 3.56
C LYS A 67 -14.56 -3.78 3.10
N CYS A 68 -13.84 -4.83 3.48
CA CYS A 68 -14.38 -6.19 3.42
C CYS A 68 -15.63 -6.24 4.32
N LYS A 69 -16.76 -6.70 3.76
CA LYS A 69 -17.99 -6.95 4.50
C LYS A 69 -17.85 -8.19 5.38
#